data_AF-A0A135VHF1-F1
#
_entry.id   AF-A0A135VHF1-F1
#
_cell.length_a   1.000
_cell.length_b   1.000
_cell.length_c   1.000
_cell.angle_alpha   90.00
_cell.angle_beta   90.00
_cell.angle_gamma   90.00
#
_symmetry.space_group_name_H-M   'P 1'
#
loop_
_entity.id
_entity.type
_entity.pdbx_description
1 polymer ?
#
loop_
_entity_poly.entity_id
_entity_poly.type
_entity_poly.pdbx_seq_one_letter_code
_entity_poly.pdbx_strand_id
1 'polypeptide(L)'
;MKAAGIKAEFNNLEIHMGDFRDKGFKMKCDVSYEDLLLVMDGGKRTARLHARNINNVHLEKKAIRIAALNFEVSEGEKVSVASGSIRLELGSESEAWYKELWG
;
A
#
# COMPACT_ATOMS: atom_id res chain seq x y z
N MET A 1 -1.73 -2.49 13.75
CA MET A 1 -2.91 -1.65 13.42
C MET A 1 -3.69 -2.27 12.26
N LYS A 2 -5.04 -2.16 12.21
CA LYS A 2 -5.88 -2.78 11.16
C LYS A 2 -7.06 -1.88 10.77
N ALA A 3 -7.44 -1.88 9.50
CA ALA A 3 -8.66 -1.24 8.99
C ALA A 3 -9.25 -2.05 7.84
N ALA A 4 -10.58 -2.18 7.80
CA ALA A 4 -11.27 -3.02 6.82
C ALA A 4 -11.98 -2.21 5.74
N GLY A 5 -12.05 -2.77 4.52
CA GLY A 5 -12.77 -2.16 3.41
C GLY A 5 -12.20 -0.82 2.93
N ILE A 6 -10.90 -0.61 3.13
CA ILE A 6 -10.15 0.58 2.72
C ILE A 6 -9.96 0.57 1.21
N LYS A 7 -10.10 1.73 0.57
CA LYS A 7 -9.74 1.89 -0.83
C LYS A 7 -8.25 2.23 -0.94
N ALA A 8 -7.49 1.36 -1.58
CA ALA A 8 -6.09 1.56 -1.91
C ALA A 8 -5.95 1.89 -3.40
N GLU A 9 -5.23 2.97 -3.72
CA GLU A 9 -4.91 3.37 -5.08
C GLU A 9 -3.41 3.34 -5.31
N PHE A 10 -2.98 2.53 -6.28
CA PHE A 10 -1.60 2.35 -6.68
C PHE A 10 -1.36 3.12 -7.97
N ASN A 11 -0.36 3.99 -7.99
CA ASN A 11 -0.11 4.91 -9.09
C ASN A 11 1.37 4.97 -9.45
N ASN A 12 1.67 5.25 -10.72
CA ASN A 12 3.03 5.38 -11.24
C ASN A 12 3.88 4.14 -10.95
N LEU A 13 3.29 2.97 -11.17
CA LEU A 13 3.97 1.71 -10.90
C LEU A 13 5.05 1.46 -11.93
N GLU A 14 6.24 1.20 -11.43
CA GLU A 14 7.37 0.67 -12.20
C GLU A 14 7.66 -0.74 -11.70
N ILE A 15 7.65 -1.70 -12.63
CA ILE A 15 7.76 -3.12 -12.32
C ILE A 15 9.19 -3.55 -12.54
N HIS A 16 9.85 -3.95 -11.46
CA HIS A 16 11.24 -4.36 -11.45
C HIS A 16 11.40 -5.84 -11.75
N MET A 17 10.45 -6.65 -11.26
CA MET A 17 10.44 -8.10 -11.42
C MET A 17 9.00 -8.63 -11.50
N GLY A 18 8.80 -9.69 -12.28
CA GLY A 18 7.53 -10.40 -12.40
C GLY A 18 6.68 -10.01 -13.62
N ASP A 19 5.51 -10.63 -13.72
CA ASP A 19 4.61 -10.53 -14.87
C ASP A 19 3.63 -9.36 -14.80
N PHE A 20 3.52 -8.68 -13.66
CA PHE A 20 2.59 -7.57 -13.49
C PHE A 20 2.92 -6.45 -14.49
N ARG A 21 1.93 -5.94 -15.22
CA ARG A 21 2.13 -4.91 -16.26
C ARG A 21 1.34 -3.63 -16.00
N ASP A 22 0.46 -3.59 -15.01
CA ASP A 22 -0.36 -2.42 -14.75
C ASP A 22 0.52 -1.27 -14.23
N LYS A 23 0.40 -0.08 -14.83
CA LYS A 23 1.07 1.15 -14.34
C LYS A 23 0.36 1.78 -13.14
N GLY A 24 -0.79 1.24 -12.76
CA GLY A 24 -1.59 1.68 -11.63
C GLY A 24 -2.89 0.90 -11.57
N PHE A 25 -3.43 0.77 -10.37
CA PHE A 25 -4.69 0.06 -10.13
C PHE A 25 -5.32 0.53 -8.82
N LYS A 26 -6.59 0.17 -8.62
CA LYS A 26 -7.31 0.44 -7.38
C LYS A 26 -7.91 -0.85 -6.85
N MET A 27 -7.95 -1.00 -5.53
CA MET A 27 -8.63 -2.12 -4.90
C MET A 27 -9.28 -1.70 -3.59
N LYS A 28 -10.37 -2.37 -3.24
CA LYS A 28 -10.89 -2.36 -1.88
C LYS A 28 -10.22 -3.51 -1.13
N CYS A 29 -9.60 -3.21 0.00
CA CYS A 29 -8.78 -4.16 0.74
C CYS A 29 -8.88 -3.94 2.24
N ASP A 30 -8.50 -4.98 2.98
CA ASP A 30 -8.20 -4.87 4.39
C ASP A 30 -6.72 -4.51 4.54
N VAL A 31 -6.44 -3.51 5.36
CA VAL A 31 -5.09 -3.00 5.58
C VAL A 31 -4.64 -3.37 6.98
N SER A 32 -3.48 -3.99 7.10
CA SER A 32 -2.82 -4.23 8.37
C SER A 32 -1.39 -3.70 8.35
N TYR A 33 -0.93 -3.25 9.52
CA TYR A 33 0.46 -2.94 9.77
C TYR A 33 0.90 -3.69 11.02
N GLU A 34 1.76 -4.69 10.84
CA GLU A 34 2.29 -5.59 11.88
C GLU A 34 3.76 -5.89 11.54
N ASP A 35 4.63 -5.97 12.54
CA ASP A 35 6.06 -6.31 12.37
C ASP A 35 6.79 -5.55 11.25
N LEU A 36 6.56 -4.23 11.17
CA LEU A 36 7.13 -3.36 10.13
C LEU A 36 6.69 -3.72 8.70
N LEU A 37 5.59 -4.45 8.54
CA LEU A 37 5.03 -4.84 7.25
C LEU A 37 3.62 -4.29 7.11
N LEU A 38 3.44 -3.42 6.11
CA LEU A 38 2.14 -2.97 5.65
C LEU A 38 1.59 -3.97 4.63
N VAL A 39 0.45 -4.58 4.94
CA VAL A 39 -0.25 -5.51 4.05
C VAL A 39 -1.58 -4.89 3.65
N MET A 40 -1.88 -4.92 2.35
CA MET A 40 -3.16 -4.50 1.77
C MET A 40 -3.74 -5.71 1.04
N ASP A 41 -4.72 -6.37 1.63
CA ASP A 41 -5.31 -7.60 1.11
C ASP A 41 -6.67 -7.37 0.45
N GLY A 42 -6.72 -7.45 -0.87
CA GLY A 42 -7.95 -7.38 -1.68
C GLY A 42 -8.52 -8.76 -2.06
N GLY A 43 -8.05 -9.84 -1.43
CA GLY A 43 -8.46 -11.23 -1.68
C GLY A 43 -7.83 -11.83 -2.94
N LYS A 44 -8.11 -11.28 -4.12
CA LYS A 44 -7.47 -11.74 -5.38
C LYS A 44 -6.05 -11.18 -5.53
N ARG A 45 -5.85 -9.96 -5.04
CA ARG A 45 -4.62 -9.20 -5.17
C ARG A 45 -4.20 -8.71 -3.79
N THR A 46 -2.95 -8.96 -3.42
CA THR A 46 -2.38 -8.52 -2.16
C THR A 46 -1.15 -7.67 -2.45
N ALA A 47 -1.01 -6.54 -1.75
CA ALA A 47 0.21 -5.76 -1.78
C ALA A 47 0.90 -5.79 -0.42
N ARG A 48 2.23 -5.97 -0.40
CA ARG A 48 3.03 -6.02 0.84
C ARG A 48 4.21 -5.06 0.75
N LEU A 49 4.28 -4.14 1.69
CA LEU A 49 5.30 -3.09 1.75
C LEU A 49 6.00 -3.13 3.10
N HIS A 50 7.29 -3.41 3.10
CA HIS A 50 8.11 -3.31 4.31
C HIS A 50 8.40 -1.84 4.64
N ALA A 51 8.36 -1.47 5.93
CA ALA A 51 8.57 -0.11 6.40
C ALA A 51 9.90 0.51 5.91
N ARG A 52 10.98 -0.28 5.80
CA ARG A 52 12.29 0.18 5.29
C ARG A 52 12.25 0.65 3.84
N ASN A 53 11.23 0.24 3.09
CA ASN A 53 11.04 0.62 1.69
C ASN A 53 10.07 1.81 1.54
N ILE A 54 9.60 2.39 2.64
CA ILE A 54 8.84 3.64 2.63
C ILE A 54 9.85 4.78 2.50
N ASN A 55 9.80 5.50 1.37
CA ASN A 55 10.65 6.66 1.14
C ASN A 55 10.08 7.90 1.84
N ASN A 56 8.78 8.14 1.66
CA ASN A 56 8.10 9.28 2.23
C ASN A 56 6.61 8.97 2.47
N VAL A 57 6.02 9.64 3.44
CA VAL A 57 4.61 9.54 3.77
C VAL A 57 4.01 10.93 3.87
N HIS A 58 2.86 11.14 3.24
CA HIS A 58 2.13 12.39 3.29
C HIS A 58 0.73 12.15 3.85
N LEU A 59 0.39 12.87 4.92
CA LEU A 59 -0.97 12.95 5.41
C LEU A 59 -1.82 13.82 4.48
N GLU A 60 -2.90 13.26 3.95
CA GLU A 60 -3.96 13.98 3.24
C GLU A 60 -5.22 14.06 4.14
N LYS A 61 -6.19 14.90 3.77
CA LYS A 61 -7.39 15.15 4.60
C LYS A 61 -8.16 13.89 5.05
N LYS A 62 -8.19 12.85 4.21
CA LYS A 62 -8.90 11.57 4.48
C LYS A 62 -8.12 10.34 4.01
N ALA A 63 -6.82 10.52 3.77
CA ALA A 63 -5.99 9.50 3.18
C ALA A 63 -4.54 9.65 3.60
N ILE A 64 -3.75 8.61 3.39
CA ILE A 64 -2.31 8.65 3.52
C ILE A 64 -1.72 8.25 2.17
N ARG A 65 -0.73 9.02 1.71
CA ARG A 65 0.03 8.71 0.52
C ARG A 65 1.42 8.25 0.90
N ILE A 66 1.83 7.11 0.40
CA ILE A 66 3.11 6.46 0.67
C ILE A 66 3.88 6.40 -0.64
N ALA A 67 5.06 7.01 -0.69
CA ALA A 67 6.03 6.79 -1.75
C ALA A 67 6.85 5.55 -1.40
N ALA A 68 6.67 4.47 -2.18
CA ALA A 68 7.27 3.17 -1.93
C ALA A 68 8.42 2.89 -2.92
N LEU A 69 9.61 2.60 -2.38
CA LEU A 69 10.78 2.22 -3.17
C LEU A 69 10.65 0.80 -3.73
N ASN A 70 10.10 -0.12 -2.94
CA ASN A 70 9.88 -1.51 -3.33
C ASN A 70 8.74 -2.13 -2.51
N PHE A 71 7.77 -2.74 -3.18
CA PHE A 71 6.72 -3.53 -2.56
C PHE A 71 6.32 -4.69 -3.47
N GLU A 72 5.78 -5.73 -2.87
CA GLU A 72 5.30 -6.91 -3.58
C GLU A 72 3.83 -6.71 -3.97
N VAL A 73 3.48 -7.11 -5.19
CA VAL A 73 2.10 -7.32 -5.64
C VAL A 73 1.94 -8.78 -5.98
N SER A 74 1.02 -9.45 -5.29
CA SER A 74 0.71 -10.86 -5.51
C SER A 74 -0.66 -11.01 -6.16
N GLU A 75 -0.77 -11.85 -7.18
CA GLU A 75 -2.03 -12.28 -7.80
C GLU A 75 -2.03 -13.81 -7.91
N GLY A 76 -2.67 -14.48 -6.93
CA GLY A 76 -2.53 -15.93 -6.77
C GLY A 76 -1.10 -16.32 -6.42
N GLU A 77 -0.51 -17.24 -7.19
CA GLU A 77 0.87 -17.70 -7.01
C GLU A 77 1.91 -16.76 -7.65
N LYS A 78 1.47 -15.79 -8.45
CA LYS A 78 2.37 -14.85 -9.13
C LYS A 78 2.72 -13.70 -8.20
N VAL A 79 4.02 -13.43 -8.06
CA VAL A 79 4.53 -12.28 -7.30
C VAL A 79 5.31 -11.37 -8.24
N SER A 80 5.09 -10.07 -8.12
CA SER A 80 5.85 -9.03 -8.81
C SER A 80 6.35 -8.01 -7.81
N VAL A 81 7.51 -7.40 -8.09
CA VAL A 81 8.10 -6.34 -7.28
C VAL A 81 7.97 -5.03 -8.04
N ALA A 82 7.39 -4.04 -7.38
CA ALA A 82 7.12 -2.73 -7.95
C ALA A 82 7.61 -1.60 -7.04
N SER A 83 7.88 -0.45 -7.63
CA SER A 83 7.96 0.84 -6.94
C SER A 83 6.79 1.72 -7.37
N GLY A 84 6.48 2.78 -6.60
CA GLY A 84 5.45 3.73 -6.97
C GLY A 84 4.81 4.44 -5.79
N SER A 85 3.58 4.92 -5.97
CA SER A 85 2.81 5.63 -4.96
C SER A 85 1.57 4.84 -4.57
N ILE A 86 1.35 4.69 -3.26
CA ILE A 86 0.18 4.01 -2.68
C ILE A 86 -0.62 5.04 -1.90
N ARG A 87 -1.91 5.19 -2.21
CA ARG A 87 -2.82 6.06 -1.48
C ARG A 87 -3.88 5.23 -0.77
N LEU A 88 -3.92 5.32 0.55
CA LEU A 88 -4.87 4.62 1.42
C LEU A 88 -5.96 5.58 1.88
N GLU A 89 -7.20 5.40 1.43
CA GLU A 89 -8.35 6.22 1.87
C GLU A 89 -8.89 5.72 3.22
N LEU A 90 -8.27 6.18 4.31
CA LEU A 90 -8.61 5.79 5.70
C LEU A 90 -9.73 6.63 6.34
N GLY A 91 -10.31 7.59 5.61
CA GLY A 91 -11.40 8.41 6.12
C GLY A 91 -10.94 9.31 7.28
N SER A 92 -11.71 9.34 8.38
CA SER A 92 -11.37 10.12 9.58
C SER A 92 -10.18 9.56 10.37
N GLU A 93 -9.73 8.34 10.08
CA GLU A 93 -8.66 7.68 10.81
C GLU A 93 -7.27 7.97 10.25
N SER A 94 -7.17 8.66 9.10
CA SER A 94 -5.89 8.92 8.43
C SER A 94 -4.89 9.67 9.30
N GLU A 95 -5.35 10.62 10.12
CA GLU A 95 -4.45 11.37 11.01
C GLU A 95 -3.92 10.52 12.16
N ALA A 96 -4.77 9.65 12.74
CA ALA A 96 -4.37 8.76 13.83
C ALA A 96 -3.35 7.73 13.34
N TRP A 97 -3.62 7.09 12.19
CA TRP A 97 -2.68 6.20 11.52
C TRP A 97 -1.35 6.90 11.22
N TYR A 98 -1.41 8.13 10.71
CA TYR A 98 -0.21 8.87 10.36
C TYR A 98 0.68 9.13 11.59
N LYS A 99 0.08 9.63 12.68
CA LYS A 99 0.79 9.95 13.92
C LYS A 99 1.37 8.70 14.59
N GLU A 100 0.64 7.59 14.61
CA GLU A 100 1.09 6.38 15.30
C GLU A 100 2.21 5.65 14.55
N LEU A 101 2.17 5.65 13.22
CA LEU A 101 3.11 4.87 12.40
C LEU A 101 4.33 5.68 11.93
N TRP A 102 4.20 6.99 11.75
CA TRP A 102 5.22 7.84 11.14
C TRP A 102 5.40 9.22 11.81
N GLY A 103 4.67 9.51 12.89
CA GLY A 103 4.72 10.79 13.62
C GLY A 103 5.78 10.87 14.71
#